data_AF-A0A377GGL4-F1
#
_entry.id   AF-A0A377GGL4-F1
#
_cell.length_a   1.000
_cell.length_b   1.000
_cell.length_c   1.000
_cell.angle_alpha   90.00
_cell.angle_beta   90.00
_cell.angle_gamma   90.00
#
_symmetry.space_group_name_H-M   'P 1'
#
loop_
_entity.id
_entity.type
_entity.pdbx_description
1 polymer ?
#
loop_
_entity_poly.entity_id
_entity_poly.type
_entity_poly.pdbx_seq_one_letter_code
_entity_poly.pdbx_strand_id
1 'polypeptide(L)'
;MLHKDDAVALFIKYETALLELMRTMRFNPNYEVEKWLDENQMYAVFPELYRALYCLKNNGEATYDGVHRNSFDDKPFRKIFGTSKDPLQIIQDFVEYYSKEHFAAILLDYLCHFSFDTDSIENLNRFYSELNDLCTPRPIAIYRSDDGLALKFPTNTSYDYFKQMIRVPVGVFPSFRPVLHIKDEVVNGQLVATFPNRVSRDEAINLLGLTGAIITRQGDNQIVFKDPTIVQYEQSIYIDTPEHLSKPEKKWAYLDYRIIVKGLSAYAKSPNSFFSNFPAEINMKIASTVADVCDVEIESNASGRLASTYLG
;
A
#
# COMPACT_ATOMS: atom_id res chain seq x y z
N MET A 1 -5.49 8.32 9.24
CA MET A 1 -4.18 7.73 9.59
C MET A 1 -4.35 7.12 10.97
N LEU A 2 -3.62 6.08 11.35
CA LEU A 2 -3.80 5.48 12.68
C LEU A 2 -3.48 6.51 13.78
N HIS A 3 -4.43 6.75 14.67
CA HIS A 3 -4.23 7.61 15.83
C HIS A 3 -3.75 6.79 17.04
N LYS A 4 -2.87 7.40 17.84
CA LYS A 4 -2.31 6.77 19.05
C LYS A 4 -3.39 6.27 19.99
N ASP A 5 -4.38 7.11 20.29
CA ASP A 5 -5.42 6.79 21.27
C ASP A 5 -6.26 5.58 20.83
N ASP A 6 -6.58 5.49 19.54
CA ASP A 6 -7.30 4.35 18.97
C ASP A 6 -6.48 3.07 19.05
N ALA A 7 -5.19 3.13 18.72
CA ALA A 7 -4.27 1.99 18.81
C ALA A 7 -4.13 1.48 20.26
N VAL A 8 -4.03 2.40 21.23
CA VAL A 8 -3.93 2.08 22.66
C VAL A 8 -5.25 1.48 23.18
N ALA A 9 -6.39 2.07 22.82
CA ALA A 9 -7.70 1.54 23.21
C ALA A 9 -7.91 0.12 22.69
N LEU A 10 -7.53 -0.13 21.43
CA LEU A 10 -7.61 -1.45 20.82
C LEU A 10 -6.66 -2.45 21.50
N PHE A 11 -5.43 -2.03 21.81
CA PHE A 11 -4.48 -2.88 22.52
C PHE A 11 -4.99 -3.30 23.90
N ILE A 12 -5.56 -2.37 24.67
CA ILE A 12 -6.15 -2.66 25.99
C ILE A 12 -7.32 -3.64 25.86
N LYS A 13 -8.19 -3.46 24.86
CA LYS A 13 -9.35 -4.34 24.61
C LYS A 13 -8.95 -5.80 24.39
N TYR A 14 -7.82 -6.04 23.71
CA TYR A 14 -7.36 -7.38 23.31
C TYR A 14 -6.08 -7.84 24.03
N GLU A 15 -5.69 -7.17 25.13
CA GLU A 15 -4.38 -7.34 25.78
C GLU A 15 -4.10 -8.80 26.18
N THR A 16 -5.09 -9.50 26.73
CA THR A 16 -4.91 -10.87 27.20
C THR A 16 -4.52 -11.82 26.07
N ALA A 17 -5.24 -11.79 24.94
CA ALA A 17 -4.97 -12.67 23.81
C ALA A 17 -3.62 -12.34 23.15
N LEU A 18 -3.28 -11.04 23.04
CA LEU A 18 -2.00 -10.58 22.52
C LEU A 18 -0.82 -11.00 23.42
N LEU A 19 -0.98 -10.89 24.74
CA LEU A 19 0.02 -11.31 25.71
C LEU A 19 0.20 -12.84 25.70
N GLU A 20 -0.88 -13.60 25.55
CA GLU A 20 -0.82 -15.05 25.43
C GLU A 20 -0.03 -15.47 24.18
N LEU A 21 -0.32 -14.87 23.03
CA LEU A 21 0.44 -15.12 21.80
C LEU A 21 1.93 -14.78 21.95
N MET A 22 2.24 -13.63 22.55
CA MET A 22 3.61 -13.20 22.82
C MET A 22 4.35 -14.17 23.77
N ARG A 23 3.66 -14.73 24.76
CA ARG A 23 4.23 -15.74 25.67
C ARG A 23 4.47 -17.06 24.94
N THR A 24 3.51 -17.52 24.16
CA THR A 24 3.67 -18.74 23.34
C THR A 24 4.89 -18.63 22.44
N MET A 25 5.08 -17.47 21.80
CA MET A 25 6.27 -17.20 20.98
C MET A 25 7.57 -17.24 21.78
N ARG A 26 7.62 -16.71 23.01
CA ARG A 26 8.85 -16.66 23.81
C ARG A 26 9.24 -17.98 24.48
N PHE A 27 8.27 -18.80 24.87
CA PHE A 27 8.50 -19.87 25.85
C PHE A 27 8.39 -21.30 25.30
N ASN A 28 7.94 -21.51 24.05
CA ASN A 28 7.91 -22.83 23.44
C ASN A 28 8.72 -22.92 22.13
N PRO A 29 10.06 -22.80 22.19
CA PRO A 29 10.91 -23.19 21.07
C PRO A 29 10.96 -24.72 21.02
N ASN A 30 10.06 -25.35 20.27
CA ASN A 30 10.26 -26.76 19.94
C ASN A 30 11.52 -26.85 19.04
N TYR A 31 12.40 -27.84 19.23
CA TYR A 31 13.68 -27.94 18.50
C TYR A 31 13.49 -28.13 16.97
N GLU A 32 12.37 -28.74 16.55
CA GLU A 32 11.96 -28.78 15.14
C GLU A 32 11.35 -27.45 14.67
N VAL A 33 10.77 -26.69 15.60
CA VAL A 33 10.21 -25.36 15.39
C VAL A 33 11.33 -24.31 15.32
N GLU A 34 12.48 -24.44 15.98
CA GLU A 34 13.63 -23.52 15.83
C GLU A 34 14.13 -23.42 14.39
N LYS A 35 14.14 -24.53 13.64
CA LYS A 35 14.48 -24.53 12.21
C LYS A 35 13.40 -23.90 11.33
N TRP A 36 12.15 -23.92 11.79
CA TRP A 36 11.00 -23.24 11.18
C TRP A 36 10.88 -21.77 11.62
N LEU A 37 11.37 -21.40 12.81
CA LEU A 37 11.23 -20.08 13.45
C LEU A 37 12.06 -19.00 12.75
N ASP A 38 13.23 -19.37 12.21
CA ASP A 38 14.05 -18.49 11.38
C ASP A 38 13.38 -18.20 10.00
N GLU A 39 12.42 -19.02 9.58
CA GLU A 39 11.66 -18.87 8.33
C GLU A 39 10.22 -18.37 8.54
N ASN A 40 9.67 -18.48 9.75
CA ASN A 40 8.26 -18.21 10.03
C ASN A 40 8.03 -16.71 10.26
N GLN A 41 7.36 -16.07 9.29
CA GLN A 41 7.15 -14.62 9.28
C GLN A 41 6.50 -14.11 10.57
N MET A 42 5.56 -14.84 11.18
CA MET A 42 4.85 -14.38 12.38
C MET A 42 5.78 -14.17 13.57
N TYR A 43 6.73 -15.09 13.78
CA TYR A 43 7.69 -15.00 14.88
C TYR A 43 8.64 -13.81 14.72
N ALA A 44 9.02 -13.50 13.47
CA ALA A 44 9.89 -12.35 13.17
C ALA A 44 9.18 -11.00 13.32
N VAL A 45 7.85 -10.92 13.07
CA VAL A 45 7.15 -9.63 12.93
C VAL A 45 6.18 -9.31 14.07
N PHE A 46 5.50 -10.30 14.66
CA PHE A 46 4.52 -10.06 15.71
C PHE A 46 5.12 -9.51 17.02
N PRO A 47 6.30 -9.96 17.49
CA PRO A 47 6.90 -9.39 18.70
C PRO A 47 7.13 -7.89 18.61
N GLU A 48 7.42 -7.38 17.42
CA GLU A 48 7.67 -5.96 17.18
C GLU A 48 6.37 -5.16 17.12
N LEU A 49 5.32 -5.71 16.52
CA LEU A 49 3.96 -5.16 16.63
C LEU A 49 3.55 -5.04 18.10
N TYR A 50 3.71 -6.13 18.88
CA TYR A 50 3.36 -6.16 20.30
C TYR A 50 4.16 -5.11 21.09
N ARG A 51 5.47 -5.03 20.87
CA ARG A 51 6.34 -4.02 21.53
C ARG A 51 5.92 -2.60 21.17
N ALA A 52 5.62 -2.31 19.90
CA ALA A 52 5.16 -1.00 19.47
C ALA A 52 3.86 -0.59 20.19
N LEU A 53 2.87 -1.47 20.24
CA LEU A 53 1.61 -1.24 20.96
C LEU A 53 1.83 -1.05 22.46
N TYR A 54 2.65 -1.90 23.07
CA TYR A 54 3.01 -1.80 24.49
C TYR A 54 3.74 -0.48 24.81
N CYS A 55 4.63 -0.02 23.94
CA CYS A 55 5.32 1.26 24.08
C CYS A 55 4.35 2.44 23.99
N LEU A 56 3.42 2.44 23.03
CA LEU A 56 2.39 3.47 22.94
C LEU A 56 1.51 3.53 24.20
N LYS A 57 1.08 2.37 24.72
CA LYS A 57 0.28 2.28 25.95
C LYS A 57 0.98 2.91 27.16
N ASN A 58 2.30 2.76 27.26
CA ASN A 58 3.08 3.22 28.42
C ASN A 58 3.77 4.58 28.22
N ASN A 59 3.46 5.30 27.14
CA ASN A 59 4.17 6.54 26.76
C ASN A 59 5.70 6.36 26.70
N GLY A 60 6.13 5.19 26.21
CA GLY A 60 7.53 4.77 26.14
C GLY A 60 8.21 5.07 24.80
N GLU A 61 7.63 5.90 23.95
CA GLU A 61 8.10 6.15 22.58
C GLU A 61 9.55 6.64 22.55
N ALA A 62 9.95 7.48 23.51
CA ALA A 62 11.32 8.00 23.62
C ALA A 62 12.37 6.92 23.92
N THR A 63 11.94 5.77 24.47
CA THR A 63 12.80 4.64 24.83
C THR A 63 12.68 3.47 23.86
N TYR A 64 11.81 3.59 22.86
CA TYR A 64 11.65 2.58 21.83
C TYR A 64 12.84 2.69 20.86
N ASP A 65 13.84 1.82 21.02
CA ASP A 65 15.05 1.83 20.18
C ASP A 65 14.80 1.24 18.77
N GLY A 66 13.54 1.12 18.37
CA GLY A 66 13.13 0.37 17.20
C GLY A 66 13.20 -1.13 17.43
N VAL A 67 13.11 -1.85 16.33
CA VAL A 67 13.13 -3.31 16.34
C VAL A 67 14.49 -3.86 16.74
N HIS A 68 14.50 -4.91 17.57
CA HIS A 68 15.73 -5.60 17.95
C HIS A 68 16.42 -6.21 16.72
N ARG A 69 17.45 -5.53 16.22
CA ARG A 69 18.24 -5.89 15.05
C ARG A 69 19.19 -7.04 15.36
N ASN A 70 18.71 -8.28 15.40
CA ASN A 70 19.61 -9.43 15.32
C ASN A 70 20.05 -9.63 13.86
N SER A 71 21.36 -9.65 13.63
CA SER A 71 21.96 -9.43 12.32
C SER A 71 21.97 -10.63 11.36
N PHE A 72 21.42 -11.79 11.73
CA PHE A 72 21.69 -13.03 11.01
C PHE A 72 20.55 -13.62 10.17
N ASP A 73 19.29 -13.21 10.32
CA ASP A 73 18.25 -13.46 9.29
C ASP A 73 17.04 -12.52 9.43
N ASP A 74 17.23 -11.27 9.01
CA ASP A 74 16.31 -10.13 9.25
C ASP A 74 15.48 -9.76 8.00
N LYS A 75 15.36 -10.67 7.03
CA LYS A 75 14.76 -10.39 5.71
C LYS A 75 13.28 -10.01 5.76
N PRO A 76 12.38 -10.78 6.41
CA PRO A 76 10.96 -10.41 6.47
C PRO A 76 10.77 -9.09 7.25
N PHE A 77 11.55 -8.88 8.31
CA PHE A 77 11.53 -7.66 9.09
C PHE A 77 11.89 -6.42 8.26
N ARG A 78 13.06 -6.39 7.62
CA ARG A 78 13.50 -5.24 6.80
C ARG A 78 12.58 -4.98 5.63
N LYS A 79 11.98 -6.04 5.08
CA LYS A 79 11.00 -5.93 4.01
C LYS A 79 9.76 -5.16 4.47
N ILE A 80 9.24 -5.48 5.66
CA ILE A 80 8.00 -4.93 6.19
C ILE A 80 8.22 -3.54 6.82
N PHE A 81 9.10 -3.44 7.80
CA PHE A 81 9.25 -2.25 8.64
C PHE A 81 10.41 -1.33 8.22
N GLY A 82 11.22 -1.76 7.26
CA GLY A 82 12.35 -0.99 6.76
C GLY A 82 13.36 -0.64 7.86
N THR A 83 13.50 0.66 8.14
CA THR A 83 14.40 1.20 9.17
C THR A 83 13.65 2.03 10.22
N SER A 84 12.32 1.92 10.28
CA SER A 84 11.50 2.75 11.16
C SER A 84 11.84 2.53 12.64
N LYS A 85 11.81 3.62 13.40
CA LYS A 85 11.89 3.63 14.87
C LYS A 85 10.63 4.24 15.52
N ASP A 86 9.60 4.54 14.72
CA ASP A 86 8.34 5.07 15.23
C ASP A 86 7.35 3.91 15.47
N PRO A 87 6.84 3.70 16.70
CA PRO A 87 5.85 2.67 16.99
C PRO A 87 4.59 2.74 16.12
N LEU A 88 4.05 3.94 15.84
CA LEU A 88 2.85 4.09 15.01
C LEU A 88 3.13 3.64 13.57
N GLN A 89 4.29 4.04 13.06
CA GLN A 89 4.79 3.66 11.75
C GLN A 89 4.93 2.13 11.63
N ILE A 90 5.46 1.46 12.66
CA ILE A 90 5.59 0.00 12.70
C ILE A 90 4.23 -0.70 12.66
N ILE A 91 3.27 -0.23 13.45
CA ILE A 91 1.92 -0.80 13.46
C ILE A 91 1.27 -0.63 12.07
N GLN A 92 1.46 0.52 11.44
CA GLN A 92 0.89 0.79 10.13
C GLN A 92 1.56 -0.06 9.02
N ASP A 93 2.87 -0.21 9.06
CA ASP A 93 3.62 -1.04 8.11
C ASP A 93 3.23 -2.52 8.22
N PHE A 94 2.95 -3.00 9.44
CA PHE A 94 2.43 -4.35 9.67
C PHE A 94 1.08 -4.56 8.96
N VAL A 95 0.16 -3.61 9.15
CA VAL A 95 -1.19 -3.67 8.58
C VAL A 95 -1.18 -3.56 7.06
N GLU A 96 -0.35 -2.69 6.50
CA GLU A 96 -0.24 -2.54 5.04
C GLU A 96 0.32 -3.80 4.36
N TYR A 97 1.14 -4.59 5.07
CA TYR A 97 1.73 -5.81 4.52
C TYR A 97 0.80 -7.02 4.53
N TYR A 98 0.00 -7.21 5.59
CA TYR A 98 -0.86 -8.37 5.75
C TYR A 98 -2.31 -8.07 5.38
N SER A 99 -2.93 -8.87 4.48
CA SER A 99 -4.40 -8.87 4.42
C SER A 99 -4.96 -9.55 5.68
N LYS A 100 -6.23 -9.30 5.99
CA LYS A 100 -6.94 -9.99 7.08
C LYS A 100 -6.84 -11.51 6.95
N GLU A 101 -7.02 -12.02 5.73
CA GLU A 101 -6.91 -13.45 5.40
C GLU A 101 -5.48 -13.97 5.56
N HIS A 102 -4.48 -13.22 5.09
CA HIS A 102 -3.08 -13.61 5.19
C HIS A 102 -2.61 -13.65 6.66
N PHE A 103 -3.03 -12.66 7.46
CA PHE A 103 -2.78 -12.66 8.90
C PHE A 103 -3.41 -13.89 9.56
N ALA A 104 -4.69 -14.17 9.30
CA ALA A 104 -5.39 -15.31 9.88
C ALA A 104 -4.74 -16.66 9.48
N ALA A 105 -4.33 -16.80 8.21
CA ALA A 105 -3.67 -17.99 7.71
C ALA A 105 -2.32 -18.23 8.38
N ILE A 106 -1.47 -17.20 8.47
CA ILE A 106 -0.18 -17.30 9.15
C ILE A 106 -0.38 -17.55 10.65
N LEU A 107 -1.35 -16.89 11.28
CA LEU A 107 -1.66 -17.10 12.70
C LEU A 107 -2.03 -18.56 12.96
N LEU A 108 -2.88 -19.14 12.11
CA LEU A 108 -3.30 -20.53 12.23
C LEU A 108 -2.14 -21.50 11.98
N ASP A 109 -1.33 -21.25 10.94
CA ASP A 109 -0.14 -22.05 10.63
C ASP A 109 0.86 -22.04 11.79
N TYR A 110 1.09 -20.89 12.39
CA TYR A 110 1.93 -20.76 13.57
C TYR A 110 1.35 -21.51 14.78
N LEU A 111 0.06 -21.38 15.03
CA LEU A 111 -0.60 -21.93 16.21
C LEU A 111 -0.95 -23.42 16.09
N CYS A 112 -0.92 -24.02 14.90
CA CYS A 112 -1.36 -25.42 14.70
C CYS A 112 -0.55 -26.46 15.49
N HIS A 113 0.65 -26.09 15.95
CA HIS A 113 1.53 -26.92 16.77
C HIS A 113 1.41 -26.68 18.28
N PHE A 114 0.53 -25.76 18.68
CA PHE A 114 0.32 -25.39 20.09
C PHE A 114 -1.13 -25.66 20.50
N SER A 115 -1.33 -26.07 21.75
CA SER A 115 -2.66 -26.11 22.37
C SER A 115 -3.09 -24.67 22.70
N PHE A 116 -3.47 -23.91 21.68
CA PHE A 116 -3.95 -22.54 21.82
C PHE A 116 -5.48 -22.52 21.84
N ASP A 117 -6.06 -21.74 22.75
CA ASP A 117 -7.51 -21.70 22.93
C ASP A 117 -8.22 -21.06 21.72
N THR A 118 -9.38 -21.60 21.35
CA THR A 118 -10.13 -21.14 20.17
C THR A 118 -10.63 -19.71 20.32
N ASP A 119 -11.01 -19.31 21.55
CA ASP A 119 -11.49 -17.96 21.81
C ASP A 119 -10.35 -16.95 21.68
N SER A 120 -9.12 -17.32 22.08
CA SER A 120 -7.93 -16.49 21.89
C SER A 120 -7.60 -16.30 20.40
N ILE A 121 -7.75 -17.33 19.55
CA ILE A 121 -7.57 -17.21 18.09
C ILE A 121 -8.60 -16.25 17.50
N GLU A 122 -9.87 -16.38 17.89
CA GLU A 122 -10.93 -15.50 17.40
C GLU A 122 -10.68 -14.04 17.81
N ASN A 123 -10.27 -13.80 19.07
CA ASN A 123 -9.94 -12.47 19.56
C ASN A 123 -8.74 -11.85 18.82
N LEU A 124 -7.72 -12.63 18.46
CA LEU A 124 -6.58 -12.15 17.67
C LEU A 124 -7.00 -11.76 16.24
N ASN A 125 -7.88 -12.54 15.60
CA ASN A 125 -8.42 -12.21 14.29
C ASN A 125 -9.31 -10.96 14.32
N ARG A 126 -10.12 -10.79 15.38
CA ARG A 126 -10.92 -9.58 15.60
C ARG A 126 -10.05 -8.35 15.86
N PHE A 127 -9.02 -8.50 16.71
CA PHE A 127 -8.02 -7.46 16.93
C PHE A 127 -7.42 -6.98 15.61
N TYR A 128 -6.93 -7.91 14.77
CA TYR A 128 -6.30 -7.53 13.51
C TYR A 128 -7.29 -6.87 12.54
N SER A 129 -8.52 -7.37 12.48
CA SER A 129 -9.56 -6.80 11.63
C SER A 129 -9.89 -5.37 12.01
N GLU A 130 -10.10 -5.09 13.30
CA GLU A 130 -10.35 -3.75 13.81
C GLU A 130 -9.14 -2.82 13.64
N LEU A 131 -7.91 -3.34 13.84
CA LEU A 131 -6.70 -2.58 13.61
C LEU A 131 -6.56 -2.16 12.13
N ASN A 132 -6.85 -3.09 11.21
CA ASN A 132 -6.83 -2.84 9.78
C ASN A 132 -7.84 -1.77 9.36
N ASP A 133 -9.03 -1.76 9.99
CA ASP A 133 -10.07 -0.75 9.72
C ASP A 133 -9.69 0.65 10.22
N LEU A 134 -8.92 0.75 11.31
CA LEU A 134 -8.41 2.03 11.85
C LEU A 134 -7.24 2.61 11.03
N CYS A 135 -6.51 1.77 10.30
CA CYS A 135 -5.36 2.17 9.50
C CYS A 135 -5.78 2.70 8.13
N THR A 136 -5.96 4.01 8.00
CA THR A 136 -6.05 4.64 6.68
C THR A 136 -4.67 4.80 6.04
N PRO A 137 -4.54 4.83 4.70
CA PRO A 137 -3.26 5.01 4.02
C PRO A 137 -2.59 6.34 4.38
N ARG A 138 -1.26 6.35 4.54
CA ARG A 138 -0.48 7.60 4.65
C ARG A 138 -0.28 8.24 3.28
N PRO A 139 -0.16 9.56 3.16
CA PRO A 139 -0.01 10.22 1.87
C PRO A 139 1.35 9.94 1.22
N ILE A 140 1.38 9.93 -0.12
CA ILE A 140 2.63 9.96 -0.91
C ILE A 140 3.10 11.42 -0.95
N ALA A 141 4.37 11.63 -0.61
CA ALA A 141 5.00 12.94 -0.75
C ALA A 141 5.60 13.08 -2.16
N ILE A 142 5.30 14.20 -2.82
CA ILE A 142 5.86 14.55 -4.13
C ILE A 142 6.69 15.82 -3.96
N TYR A 143 7.96 15.74 -4.32
CA TYR A 143 8.90 16.84 -4.16
C TYR A 143 9.99 16.78 -5.22
N ARG A 144 10.70 17.90 -5.41
CA ARG A 144 11.84 17.96 -6.31
C ARG A 144 13.13 17.58 -5.59
N SER A 145 13.94 16.75 -6.23
CA SER A 145 15.24 16.29 -5.74
C SER A 145 16.31 16.46 -6.82
N ASP A 146 17.58 16.27 -6.48
CA ASP A 146 18.68 16.34 -7.45
C ASP A 146 18.57 15.27 -8.55
N ASP A 147 17.93 14.14 -8.24
CA ASP A 147 17.68 13.04 -9.17
C ASP A 147 16.36 13.21 -9.97
N GLY A 148 15.68 14.34 -9.78
CA GLY A 148 14.45 14.75 -10.46
C GLY A 148 13.22 14.78 -9.58
N LEU A 149 12.02 14.61 -10.16
CA LEU A 149 10.77 14.57 -9.39
C LEU A 149 10.68 13.27 -8.59
N ALA A 150 10.73 13.40 -7.28
CA ALA A 150 10.65 12.29 -6.34
C ALA A 150 9.20 12.08 -5.87
N LEU A 151 8.75 10.82 -5.95
CA LEU A 151 7.53 10.34 -5.30
C LEU A 151 7.96 9.41 -4.17
N LYS A 152 7.90 9.89 -2.93
CA LYS A 152 8.21 9.10 -1.74
C LYS A 152 6.94 8.44 -1.23
N PHE A 153 6.93 7.13 -1.35
CA PHE A 153 5.86 6.29 -0.83
C PHE A 153 5.97 6.18 0.69
N PRO A 154 4.84 6.05 1.40
CA PRO A 154 4.84 5.93 2.86
C PRO A 154 5.49 4.62 3.33
N THR A 155 5.45 3.57 2.50
CA THR A 155 5.92 2.22 2.86
C THR A 155 6.64 1.51 1.72
N ASN A 156 7.45 0.51 2.08
CA ASN A 156 8.00 -0.43 1.11
C ASN A 156 6.90 -1.20 0.39
N THR A 157 5.82 -1.57 1.09
CA THR A 157 4.69 -2.28 0.49
C THR A 157 4.03 -1.46 -0.62
N SER A 158 3.70 -0.20 -0.36
CA SER A 158 3.06 0.66 -1.36
C SER A 158 3.96 0.97 -2.55
N TYR A 159 5.25 1.15 -2.29
CA TYR A 159 6.26 1.25 -3.34
C TYR A 159 6.34 -0.02 -4.21
N ASP A 160 6.41 -1.20 -3.59
CA ASP A 160 6.48 -2.48 -4.29
C ASP A 160 5.20 -2.76 -5.09
N TYR A 161 4.04 -2.43 -4.54
CA TYR A 161 2.75 -2.57 -5.21
C TYR A 161 2.68 -1.71 -6.45
N PHE A 162 3.05 -0.43 -6.34
CA PHE A 162 3.11 0.46 -7.50
C PHE A 162 4.07 -0.08 -8.57
N LYS A 163 5.28 -0.48 -8.16
CA LYS A 163 6.31 -1.02 -9.06
C LYS A 163 5.86 -2.31 -9.78
N GLN A 164 5.14 -3.20 -9.09
CA GLN A 164 4.63 -4.44 -9.67
C GLN A 164 3.46 -4.20 -10.63
N MET A 165 2.65 -3.17 -10.38
CA MET A 165 1.46 -2.90 -11.18
C MET A 165 1.72 -2.07 -12.44
N ILE A 166 2.80 -1.30 -12.48
CA ILE A 166 3.14 -0.51 -13.67
C ILE A 166 3.84 -1.38 -14.72
N ARG A 167 3.36 -1.36 -15.97
CA ARG A 167 3.89 -2.22 -17.04
C ARG A 167 5.16 -1.69 -17.66
N VAL A 168 5.22 -0.37 -17.82
CA VAL A 168 6.36 0.32 -18.40
C VAL A 168 6.96 1.19 -17.30
N PRO A 169 8.21 0.94 -16.88
CA PRO A 169 8.86 1.75 -15.86
C PRO A 169 8.81 3.23 -16.22
N VAL A 170 8.27 4.06 -15.33
CA VAL A 170 8.09 5.51 -15.56
C VAL A 170 9.26 6.36 -15.08
N GLY A 171 10.23 5.73 -14.43
CA GLY A 171 11.35 6.40 -13.79
C GLY A 171 12.32 5.40 -13.16
N VAL A 172 13.21 5.91 -12.33
CA VAL A 172 14.20 5.13 -11.60
C VAL A 172 13.62 4.68 -10.26
N PHE A 173 13.77 3.39 -9.98
CA PHE A 173 13.33 2.72 -8.74
C PHE A 173 14.57 2.29 -7.93
N PRO A 174 15.09 3.12 -7.02
CA PRO A 174 16.16 2.74 -6.11
C PRO A 174 15.76 1.50 -5.30
N SER A 175 16.71 0.59 -5.08
CA SER A 175 16.47 -0.66 -4.35
C SER A 175 16.39 -0.49 -2.84
N PHE A 176 16.86 0.63 -2.29
CA PHE A 176 17.06 0.82 -0.85
C PHE A 176 16.10 1.85 -0.23
N ARG A 177 15.21 2.45 -1.02
CA ARG A 177 14.30 3.50 -0.56
C ARG A 177 12.96 3.38 -1.29
N PRO A 178 11.82 3.60 -0.60
CA PRO A 178 10.50 3.61 -1.22
C PRO A 178 10.26 4.94 -1.95
N VAL A 179 11.13 5.27 -2.91
CA VAL A 179 11.09 6.53 -3.68
C VAL A 179 11.17 6.21 -5.17
N LEU A 180 10.32 6.83 -5.98
CA LEU A 180 10.41 6.80 -7.43
C LEU A 180 10.92 8.15 -7.92
N HIS A 181 11.94 8.14 -8.80
CA HIS A 181 12.41 9.36 -9.46
C HIS A 181 11.94 9.39 -10.91
N ILE A 182 11.14 10.39 -11.27
CA ILE A 182 10.67 10.66 -12.63
C ILE A 182 11.47 11.85 -13.17
N LYS A 183 11.86 11.77 -14.44
CA LYS A 183 12.54 12.88 -15.11
C LYS A 183 11.65 14.12 -15.09
N ASP A 184 12.20 15.24 -14.64
CA ASP A 184 11.53 16.53 -14.58
C ASP A 184 12.32 17.63 -15.30
N GLU A 185 11.63 18.75 -15.51
CA GLU A 185 12.20 20.03 -15.90
C GLU A 185 11.31 21.17 -15.39
N VAL A 186 11.90 22.36 -15.20
CA VAL A 186 11.13 23.57 -14.86
C VAL A 186 11.00 24.42 -16.10
N VAL A 187 9.77 24.56 -16.61
CA VAL A 187 9.45 25.34 -17.81
C VAL A 187 8.50 26.47 -17.40
N ASN A 188 8.91 27.72 -17.65
CA ASN A 188 8.14 28.91 -17.30
C ASN A 188 7.65 28.94 -15.83
N GLY A 189 8.48 28.45 -14.91
CA GLY A 189 8.14 28.40 -13.48
C GLY A 189 7.18 27.28 -13.10
N GLN A 190 6.89 26.33 -13.99
CA GLN A 190 6.07 25.15 -13.71
C GLN A 190 6.92 23.88 -13.74
N LEU A 191 6.65 22.95 -12.84
CA LEU A 191 7.30 21.64 -12.84
C LEU A 191 6.62 20.71 -13.85
N VAL A 192 7.39 20.26 -14.82
CA VAL A 192 6.97 19.34 -15.87
C VAL A 192 7.63 17.98 -15.64
N ALA A 193 6.84 16.93 -15.49
CA ALA A 193 7.35 15.55 -15.42
C ALA A 193 7.16 14.86 -16.76
N THR A 194 8.22 14.20 -17.25
CA THR A 194 8.26 13.55 -18.56
C THR A 194 8.32 12.04 -18.41
N PHE A 195 7.37 11.36 -19.03
CA PHE A 195 7.25 9.90 -19.04
C PHE A 195 7.81 9.31 -20.34
N PRO A 196 8.16 8.01 -20.37
CA PRO A 196 8.65 7.35 -21.58
C PRO A 196 7.67 7.43 -22.77
N ASN A 197 6.36 7.34 -22.51
CA ASN A 197 5.32 7.42 -23.53
C ASN A 197 3.96 7.75 -22.90
N ARG A 198 2.96 7.96 -23.75
CA ARG A 198 1.58 8.25 -23.35
C ARG A 198 0.96 7.17 -22.45
N VAL A 199 1.19 5.90 -22.78
CA VAL A 199 0.60 4.77 -22.05
C VAL A 199 1.12 4.73 -20.61
N SER A 200 2.43 4.90 -20.42
CA SER A 200 3.04 4.87 -19.09
C SER A 200 2.66 6.08 -18.24
N ARG A 201 2.52 7.26 -18.85
CA ARG A 201 1.95 8.45 -18.21
C ARG A 201 0.53 8.18 -17.70
N ASP A 202 -0.35 7.70 -18.57
CA ASP A 202 -1.76 7.50 -18.23
C ASP A 202 -1.92 6.38 -17.20
N GLU A 203 -1.09 5.33 -17.25
CA GLU A 203 -1.03 4.28 -16.24
C GLU A 203 -0.58 4.80 -14.87
N ALA A 204 0.49 5.62 -14.81
CA ALA A 204 0.95 6.23 -13.57
C ALA A 204 -0.09 7.17 -12.97
N ILE A 205 -0.73 8.02 -13.79
CA ILE A 205 -1.81 8.91 -13.35
C ILE A 205 -2.93 8.11 -12.68
N ASN A 206 -3.38 7.02 -13.32
CA ASN A 206 -4.47 6.21 -12.79
C ASN A 206 -4.07 5.45 -11.52
N LEU A 207 -2.87 4.85 -11.50
CA LEU A 207 -2.37 4.11 -10.34
C LEU A 207 -2.15 4.99 -9.10
N LEU A 208 -1.71 6.24 -9.30
CA LEU A 208 -1.47 7.20 -8.23
C LEU A 208 -2.72 8.02 -7.87
N GLY A 209 -3.83 7.86 -8.60
CA GLY A 209 -5.02 8.69 -8.40
C GLY A 209 -4.80 10.18 -8.69
N LEU A 210 -3.87 10.53 -9.58
CA LEU A 210 -3.60 11.93 -9.90
C LEU A 210 -4.79 12.56 -10.62
N THR A 211 -5.38 13.58 -9.99
CA THR A 211 -6.59 14.23 -10.49
C THR A 211 -6.26 15.48 -11.29
N GLY A 212 -7.26 15.98 -12.03
CA GLY A 212 -7.15 17.27 -12.72
C GLY A 212 -7.00 18.47 -11.78
N ALA A 213 -7.19 18.30 -10.47
CA ALA A 213 -6.92 19.36 -9.49
C ALA A 213 -5.42 19.54 -9.24
N ILE A 214 -4.63 18.46 -9.35
CA ILE A 214 -3.20 18.45 -9.03
C ILE A 214 -2.35 18.66 -10.27
N ILE A 215 -2.77 18.07 -11.40
CA ILE A 215 -1.98 18.05 -12.63
C ILE A 215 -2.75 18.54 -13.86
N THR A 216 -1.99 18.92 -14.90
CA THR A 216 -2.48 19.11 -16.27
C THR A 216 -1.69 18.20 -17.20
N ARG A 217 -2.36 17.55 -18.15
CA ARG A 217 -1.66 16.77 -19.20
C ARG A 217 -1.11 17.72 -20.25
N GLN A 218 0.14 17.51 -20.66
CA GLN A 218 0.78 18.28 -21.71
C GLN A 218 1.39 17.32 -22.74
N GLY A 219 1.10 17.55 -24.01
CA GLY A 219 1.57 16.69 -25.10
C GLY A 219 1.23 15.21 -24.92
N ASP A 220 2.08 14.36 -25.50
CA ASP A 220 1.86 12.91 -25.49
C ASP A 220 2.31 12.24 -24.20
N ASN A 221 3.39 12.71 -23.58
CA ASN A 221 4.06 12.01 -22.48
C ASN A 221 4.41 12.91 -21.29
N GLN A 222 3.86 14.12 -21.18
CA GLN A 222 4.17 15.02 -20.06
C GLN A 222 2.95 15.31 -19.18
N ILE A 223 3.23 15.65 -17.93
CA ILE A 223 2.29 16.29 -17.01
C ILE A 223 2.93 17.53 -16.40
N VAL A 224 2.10 18.50 -16.06
CA VAL A 224 2.49 19.73 -15.37
C VAL A 224 1.82 19.74 -14.00
N PHE A 225 2.58 19.96 -12.94
CA PHE A 225 2.03 20.15 -11.61
C PHE A 225 1.49 21.57 -11.47
N LYS A 226 0.26 21.69 -10.93
CA LYS A 226 -0.43 22.97 -10.79
C LYS A 226 0.06 23.77 -9.60
N ASP A 227 0.55 23.11 -8.57
CA ASP A 227 1.13 23.78 -7.41
C ASP A 227 2.52 24.33 -7.76
N PRO A 228 2.71 25.67 -7.77
CA PRO A 228 3.98 26.26 -8.13
C PRO A 228 5.04 26.10 -7.04
N THR A 229 4.69 25.76 -5.80
CA THR A 229 5.66 25.62 -4.70
C THR A 229 6.57 24.41 -4.89
N ILE A 230 6.10 23.38 -5.61
CA ILE A 230 6.85 22.15 -5.87
C ILE A 230 8.14 22.35 -6.67
N VAL A 231 8.31 23.50 -7.34
CA VAL A 231 9.55 23.82 -8.07
C VAL A 231 10.72 24.13 -7.12
N GLN A 232 10.41 24.50 -5.87
CA GLN A 232 11.39 24.83 -4.84
C GLN A 232 11.89 23.56 -4.17
N TYR A 233 13.20 23.49 -3.95
CA TYR A 233 13.80 22.45 -3.13
C TYR A 233 13.22 22.50 -1.70
N GLU A 234 13.11 21.34 -1.06
CA GLU A 234 12.55 21.15 0.30
C GLU A 234 11.03 21.32 0.43
N GLN A 235 10.33 21.82 -0.60
CA GLN A 235 8.87 21.86 -0.63
C GLN A 235 8.30 20.52 -1.12
N SER A 236 7.24 20.07 -0.46
CA SER A 236 6.53 18.84 -0.80
C SER A 236 5.04 19.12 -0.94
N ILE A 237 4.43 18.56 -1.97
CA ILE A 237 2.98 18.37 -2.00
C ILE A 237 2.65 16.93 -1.59
N TYR A 238 1.43 16.73 -1.12
CA TYR A 238 0.97 15.43 -0.66
C TYR A 238 -0.25 15.01 -1.46
N ILE A 239 -0.27 13.74 -1.85
CA ILE A 239 -1.45 13.10 -2.41
C ILE A 239 -1.87 11.95 -1.49
N ASP A 240 -3.17 11.72 -1.38
CA ASP A 240 -3.66 10.54 -0.68
C ASP A 240 -3.16 9.29 -1.41
N THR A 241 -2.67 8.30 -0.66
CA THR A 241 -2.27 7.02 -1.24
C THR A 241 -3.52 6.23 -1.56
N PRO A 242 -3.76 5.85 -2.84
CA PRO A 242 -4.88 5.00 -3.20
C PRO A 242 -4.84 3.66 -2.45
N GLU A 243 -5.99 3.16 -2.00
CA GLU A 243 -6.03 1.96 -1.16
C GLU A 243 -5.42 0.72 -1.84
N HIS A 244 -5.51 0.59 -3.17
CA HIS A 244 -4.88 -0.51 -3.90
C HIS A 244 -3.35 -0.50 -3.86
N LEU A 245 -2.73 0.60 -3.40
CA LEU A 245 -1.30 0.65 -3.10
C LEU A 245 -0.99 0.31 -1.65
N SER A 246 -1.92 0.42 -0.71
CA SER A 246 -1.65 0.23 0.73
C SER A 246 -2.32 -0.99 1.35
N LYS A 247 -3.32 -1.57 0.69
CA LYS A 247 -4.09 -2.72 1.20
C LYS A 247 -3.99 -3.90 0.22
N PRO A 248 -3.52 -5.09 0.65
CA PRO A 248 -3.32 -6.23 -0.24
C PRO A 248 -4.61 -6.71 -0.92
N GLU A 249 -5.73 -6.74 -0.21
CA GLU A 249 -7.05 -7.10 -0.76
C GLU A 249 -7.50 -6.12 -1.85
N LYS A 250 -7.27 -4.81 -1.65
CA LYS A 250 -7.59 -3.77 -2.64
C LYS A 250 -6.67 -3.83 -3.86
N LYS A 251 -5.41 -4.24 -3.67
CA LYS A 251 -4.49 -4.50 -4.80
C LYS A 251 -5.04 -5.59 -5.71
N TRP A 252 -5.47 -6.72 -5.15
CA TRP A 252 -6.01 -7.83 -5.94
C TRP A 252 -7.31 -7.42 -6.66
N ALA A 253 -8.22 -6.76 -5.94
CA ALA A 253 -9.42 -6.17 -6.52
C ALA A 253 -9.10 -5.24 -7.72
N TYR A 254 -8.11 -4.36 -7.57
CA TYR A 254 -7.69 -3.45 -8.64
C TYR A 254 -7.07 -4.20 -9.84
N LEU A 255 -6.29 -5.26 -9.60
CA LEU A 255 -5.74 -6.11 -10.67
C LEU A 255 -6.84 -6.83 -11.44
N ASP A 256 -7.83 -7.41 -10.74
CA ASP A 256 -8.98 -8.07 -11.35
C ASP A 256 -9.81 -7.08 -12.18
N TYR A 257 -10.10 -5.91 -11.61
CA TYR A 257 -10.76 -4.81 -12.32
C TYR A 257 -10.02 -4.46 -13.61
N ARG A 258 -8.69 -4.31 -13.58
CA ARG A 258 -7.89 -4.02 -14.78
C ARG A 258 -7.99 -5.11 -15.84
N ILE A 259 -8.01 -6.38 -15.43
CA ILE A 259 -8.17 -7.51 -16.34
C ILE A 259 -9.56 -7.47 -16.98
N ILE A 260 -10.61 -7.28 -16.18
CA ILE A 260 -12.00 -7.23 -16.65
C ILE A 260 -12.20 -6.07 -17.60
N VAL A 261 -11.79 -4.85 -17.24
CA VAL A 261 -11.93 -3.66 -18.09
C VAL A 261 -11.15 -3.82 -19.39
N LYS A 262 -9.94 -4.40 -19.36
CA LYS A 262 -9.19 -4.71 -20.58
C LYS A 262 -9.92 -5.73 -21.46
N GLY A 263 -10.53 -6.77 -20.87
CA GLY A 263 -11.33 -7.77 -21.57
C GLY A 263 -12.57 -7.16 -22.22
N LEU A 264 -13.34 -6.38 -21.46
CA LEU A 264 -14.51 -5.63 -21.94
C LEU A 264 -14.13 -4.68 -23.08
N SER A 265 -12.95 -4.07 -22.98
CA SER A 265 -12.39 -3.17 -23.98
C SER A 265 -12.01 -3.84 -25.29
N ALA A 266 -11.31 -4.97 -25.20
CA ALA A 266 -11.01 -5.78 -26.37
C ALA A 266 -12.30 -6.27 -27.04
N TYR A 267 -13.30 -6.64 -26.22
CA TYR A 267 -14.60 -7.02 -26.72
C TYR A 267 -15.34 -5.84 -27.35
N ALA A 268 -15.36 -4.65 -26.75
CA ALA A 268 -16.02 -3.46 -27.30
C ALA A 268 -15.42 -3.00 -28.64
N LYS A 269 -14.12 -3.20 -28.85
CA LYS A 269 -13.44 -2.89 -30.13
C LYS A 269 -13.65 -3.96 -31.20
N SER A 270 -14.30 -5.07 -30.88
CA SER A 270 -14.63 -6.11 -31.86
C SER A 270 -15.72 -5.62 -32.82
N PRO A 271 -15.59 -5.83 -34.14
CA PRO A 271 -16.56 -5.37 -35.13
C PRO A 271 -18.00 -5.85 -34.89
N ASN A 272 -18.17 -6.97 -34.19
CA ASN A 272 -19.46 -7.60 -33.90
C ASN A 272 -19.87 -7.46 -32.42
N SER A 273 -19.27 -6.54 -31.70
CA SER A 273 -19.55 -6.32 -30.29
C SER A 273 -20.87 -5.60 -30.10
N PHE A 274 -21.65 -6.03 -29.11
CA PHE A 274 -22.77 -5.22 -28.61
C PHE A 274 -22.31 -3.84 -28.11
N PHE A 275 -21.09 -3.73 -27.57
CA PHE A 275 -20.58 -2.51 -26.95
C PHE A 275 -19.90 -1.52 -27.91
N SER A 276 -19.57 -1.93 -29.14
CA SER A 276 -18.92 -1.05 -30.13
C SER A 276 -19.83 0.09 -30.59
N ASN A 277 -21.15 -0.04 -30.38
CA ASN A 277 -22.16 0.93 -30.79
C ASN A 277 -22.66 1.81 -29.64
N PHE A 278 -22.13 1.65 -28.43
CA PHE A 278 -22.56 2.47 -27.30
C PHE A 278 -21.86 3.83 -27.24
N PRO A 279 -22.57 4.89 -26.83
CA PRO A 279 -21.94 6.15 -26.47
C PRO A 279 -20.87 5.95 -25.39
N ALA A 280 -19.79 6.72 -25.47
CA ALA A 280 -18.68 6.67 -24.50
C ALA A 280 -19.17 6.76 -23.05
N GLU A 281 -20.23 7.54 -22.78
CA GLU A 281 -20.87 7.67 -21.47
C GLU A 281 -21.38 6.35 -20.88
N ILE A 282 -21.93 5.46 -21.71
CA ILE A 282 -22.39 4.13 -21.28
C ILE A 282 -21.18 3.24 -20.97
N ASN A 283 -20.13 3.30 -21.78
CA ASN A 283 -18.87 2.59 -21.56
C ASN A 283 -18.18 3.05 -20.26
N MET A 284 -18.21 4.35 -19.95
CA MET A 284 -17.74 4.90 -18.67
C MET A 284 -18.57 4.38 -17.49
N LYS A 285 -19.90 4.30 -17.65
CA LYS A 285 -20.79 3.78 -16.62
C LYS A 285 -20.56 2.29 -16.35
N ILE A 286 -20.33 1.49 -17.41
CA ILE A 286 -19.97 0.07 -17.28
C ILE A 286 -18.67 -0.09 -16.51
N ALA A 287 -17.61 0.65 -16.88
CA ALA A 287 -16.34 0.59 -16.16
C ALA A 287 -16.50 1.01 -14.69
N SER A 288 -17.26 2.06 -14.41
CA SER A 288 -17.56 2.47 -13.03
C SER A 288 -18.30 1.38 -12.26
N THR A 289 -19.33 0.76 -12.85
CA THR A 289 -20.06 -0.35 -12.21
C THR A 289 -19.16 -1.56 -11.94
N VAL A 290 -18.22 -1.88 -12.85
CA VAL A 290 -17.26 -2.96 -12.61
C VAL A 290 -16.32 -2.60 -11.45
N ALA A 291 -15.88 -1.34 -11.36
CA ALA A 291 -15.08 -0.87 -10.22
C ALA A 291 -15.83 -1.02 -8.90
N ASP A 292 -17.10 -0.61 -8.87
CA ASP A 292 -17.97 -0.71 -7.70
C ASP A 292 -18.18 -2.18 -7.28
N VAL A 293 -18.42 -3.07 -8.25
CA VAL A 293 -18.62 -4.51 -8.00
C VAL A 293 -17.34 -5.17 -7.48
N CYS A 294 -16.18 -4.73 -7.97
CA CYS A 294 -14.88 -5.23 -7.51
C CYS A 294 -14.38 -4.52 -6.24
N ASP A 295 -15.15 -3.59 -5.66
CA ASP A 295 -14.76 -2.81 -4.47
C ASP A 295 -13.43 -2.03 -4.65
N VAL A 296 -13.26 -1.49 -5.86
CA VAL A 296 -12.10 -0.67 -6.25
C VAL A 296 -12.46 0.81 -6.17
N GLU A 297 -11.76 1.55 -5.32
CA GLU A 297 -11.87 3.01 -5.29
C GLU A 297 -11.27 3.60 -6.56
N ILE A 298 -12.13 4.07 -7.44
CA ILE A 298 -11.74 4.79 -8.64
C ILE A 298 -12.47 6.13 -8.62
N GLU A 299 -11.72 7.22 -8.72
CA GLU A 299 -12.31 8.55 -8.93
C GLU A 299 -13.29 8.45 -10.12
N SER A 300 -14.48 9.05 -10.04
CA SER A 300 -15.52 8.92 -11.09
C SER A 300 -15.01 9.22 -12.51
N ASN A 301 -14.04 10.14 -12.62
CA ASN A 301 -13.36 10.46 -13.87
C ASN A 301 -12.25 9.45 -14.26
N ALA A 302 -11.63 8.74 -13.31
CA ALA A 302 -10.65 7.68 -13.60
C ALA A 302 -11.29 6.42 -14.19
N SER A 303 -12.53 6.07 -13.79
CA SER A 303 -13.32 5.00 -14.44
C SER A 303 -13.59 5.36 -15.90
N GLY A 304 -13.96 6.62 -16.14
CA GLY A 304 -14.14 7.16 -17.48
C GLY A 304 -12.84 7.21 -18.31
N ARG A 305 -11.69 7.45 -17.68
CA ARG A 305 -10.36 7.47 -18.32
C ARG A 305 -9.82 6.06 -18.62
N LEU A 306 -10.03 5.09 -17.74
CA LEU A 306 -9.70 3.68 -17.99
C LEU A 306 -10.61 3.11 -19.08
N ALA A 307 -11.90 3.46 -19.04
CA ALA A 307 -12.83 3.27 -20.15
C ALA A 307 -12.31 3.91 -21.44
N SER A 308 -12.00 5.20 -21.50
CA SER A 308 -11.54 5.83 -22.75
C SER A 308 -10.20 5.30 -23.27
N THR A 309 -9.30 4.90 -22.36
CA THR A 309 -7.98 4.33 -22.73
C THR A 309 -8.15 2.96 -23.39
N TYR A 310 -9.12 2.17 -22.94
CA TYR A 310 -9.27 0.79 -23.37
C TYR A 310 -10.51 0.56 -24.27
N LEU A 311 -11.67 1.12 -23.97
CA LEU A 311 -12.94 1.02 -24.72
C LEU A 311 -13.00 1.93 -25.96
N GLY A 312 -12.22 3.03 -25.99
CA GLY A 312 -12.24 4.01 -27.09
C GLY A 312 -13.14 5.20 -26.79
#